data_AF-A0A529GGK5-F1
#
_entry.id   AF-A0A529GGK5-F1
#
_cell.length_a   1.000
_cell.length_b   1.000
_cell.length_c   1.000
_cell.angle_alpha   90.00
_cell.angle_beta   90.00
_cell.angle_gamma   90.00
#
_symmetry.space_group_name_H-M   'P 1'
#
loop_
_entity.id
_entity.type
_entity.pdbx_description
1 polymer ?
#
loop_
_entity_poly.entity_id
_entity_poly.type
_entity_poly.pdbx_seq_one_letter_code
_entity_poly.pdbx_strand_id
1 'polypeptide(L)'
;MSDTNASFQADEPFFQADEPFFHALLTPHRSLGRTGFFVLMGALSFGWLATGAFFLSRGAWPVFGFFGLDVIAVYIAFRVNY
;
A
#
# COMPACT_ATOMS: atom_id res chain seq x y z
N MET A 1 -17.88 -52.72 42.80
CA MET A 1 -18.44 -51.37 42.97
C MET A 1 -17.35 -50.40 42.54
N SER A 2 -17.67 -49.60 41.52
CA SER A 2 -16.76 -48.97 40.57
C SER A 2 -16.90 -47.46 40.67
N ASP A 3 -16.23 -46.80 41.62
CA ASP A 3 -16.51 -45.37 41.86
C ASP A 3 -15.27 -44.49 42.07
N THR A 4 -14.06 -44.94 41.72
CA THR A 4 -12.82 -44.15 41.97
C THR A 4 -12.41 -43.24 40.79
N ASN A 5 -13.12 -43.28 39.66
CA ASN A 5 -12.73 -42.60 38.42
C ASN A 5 -13.55 -41.34 38.14
N ALA A 6 -14.64 -41.12 38.89
CA ALA A 6 -15.66 -40.13 38.55
C ALA A 6 -15.30 -38.68 38.91
N SER A 7 -14.30 -38.47 39.77
CA SER A 7 -13.88 -37.14 40.23
C SER A 7 -12.78 -36.48 39.38
N PHE A 8 -12.13 -37.22 38.47
CA PHE A 8 -11.02 -36.68 37.66
C PHE A 8 -11.46 -36.10 36.30
N GLN A 9 -12.74 -36.24 35.95
CA GLN A 9 -13.25 -35.92 34.59
C GLN A 9 -14.28 -34.77 34.57
N ALA A 10 -14.69 -34.22 35.72
CA ALA A 10 -15.84 -33.31 35.80
C ALA A 10 -15.51 -31.82 35.61
N ASP A 11 -14.25 -31.39 35.73
CA ASP A 11 -13.88 -29.97 35.83
C ASP A 11 -12.84 -29.51 34.79
N GLU A 12 -12.67 -30.23 33.68
CA GLU A 12 -11.90 -29.70 32.55
C GLU A 12 -12.88 -29.01 31.59
N PRO A 13 -13.01 -27.67 31.64
CA PRO A 13 -13.70 -26.95 30.57
C PRO A 13 -12.90 -27.14 29.28
N PHE A 14 -13.29 -28.14 28.48
CA PHE A 14 -12.72 -28.46 27.17
C PHE A 14 -12.85 -27.35 26.11
N PHE A 15 -13.25 -26.14 26.48
CA PHE A 15 -13.59 -25.08 25.55
C PHE A 15 -13.13 -23.71 26.04
N GLN A 16 -11.83 -23.44 25.91
CA GLN A 16 -11.34 -22.07 25.77
C GLN A 16 -10.25 -21.98 24.69
N ALA A 17 -10.44 -22.69 23.58
CA ALA A 17 -9.59 -22.61 22.39
C ALA A 17 -10.24 -21.83 21.23
N ASP A 18 -11.40 -21.20 21.46
CA ASP A 18 -12.13 -20.45 20.43
C ASP A 18 -11.87 -18.94 20.45
N GLU A 19 -11.06 -18.44 21.39
CA GLU A 19 -10.66 -17.03 21.38
C GLU A 19 -9.36 -16.89 20.57
N PRO A 20 -9.38 -16.24 19.39
CA PRO A 20 -8.19 -16.07 18.58
C PRO A 20 -7.13 -15.30 19.39
N PHE A 21 -6.07 -16.00 19.80
CA PHE A 21 -4.95 -15.46 20.58
C PHE A 21 -4.27 -14.25 19.90
N PHE A 22 -4.41 -14.13 18.58
CA PHE A 22 -3.79 -13.07 17.81
C PHE A 22 -4.77 -12.49 16.78
N HIS A 23 -5.28 -11.29 17.07
CA HIS A 23 -6.16 -10.54 16.19
C HIS A 23 -5.33 -9.46 15.46
N ALA A 24 -4.65 -9.85 14.39
CA ALA A 24 -3.94 -8.90 13.54
C ALA A 24 -4.90 -8.25 12.55
N LEU A 25 -5.37 -7.05 12.88
CA LEU A 25 -5.96 -6.17 11.88
C LEU A 25 -4.86 -5.75 10.91
N LEU A 26 -4.87 -6.31 9.70
CA LEU A 26 -4.15 -5.75 8.55
C LEU A 26 -4.78 -4.40 8.24
N THR A 27 -4.37 -3.36 8.99
CA THR A 27 -4.64 -1.99 8.57
C THR A 27 -3.87 -1.78 7.28
N PRO A 28 -4.52 -1.30 6.20
CA PRO A 28 -3.84 -1.07 4.94
C PRO A 28 -2.72 -0.08 5.20
N HIS A 29 -1.48 -0.58 5.19
CA HIS A 29 -0.32 0.24 5.39
C HIS A 29 -0.18 1.08 4.13
N ARG A 30 -0.67 2.32 4.19
CA ARG A 30 -0.59 3.28 3.09
C ARG A 30 0.88 3.70 2.96
N SER A 31 1.67 2.88 2.29
CA SER A 31 3.13 3.00 2.16
C SER A 31 3.56 4.36 1.59
N LEU A 32 2.68 5.01 0.82
CA LEU A 32 2.79 6.40 0.42
C LEU A 32 1.86 7.29 1.26
N GLY A 33 2.42 7.85 2.34
CA GLY A 33 1.78 8.97 3.04
C GLY A 33 1.63 10.19 2.11
N ARG A 34 0.84 11.19 2.53
CA ARG A 34 0.59 12.42 1.76
C ARG A 34 1.90 13.12 1.33
N THR A 35 2.90 13.15 2.21
CA THR A 35 4.24 13.70 1.93
C THR A 35 5.00 12.88 0.88
N GLY A 36 4.98 11.54 0.99
CA GLY A 36 5.65 10.66 0.03
C GLY A 36 5.08 10.78 -1.38
N PHE A 37 3.76 10.99 -1.49
CA PHE A 37 3.09 11.25 -2.76
C PHE A 37 3.60 12.54 -3.41
N PHE A 38 3.67 13.63 -2.65
CA PHE A 38 4.17 14.90 -3.18
C PHE A 38 5.65 14.83 -3.56
N VAL A 39 6.48 14.14 -2.77
CA VAL A 39 7.91 13.95 -3.08
C VAL A 39 8.09 13.12 -4.35
N LEU A 40 7.36 12.01 -4.49
CA LEU A 40 7.40 11.16 -5.68
C LEU A 40 6.99 11.96 -6.93
N MET A 41 5.83 12.63 -6.87
CA MET A 41 5.32 13.42 -8.00
C MET A 41 6.24 14.60 -8.34
N GLY A 42 6.81 15.26 -7.33
CA GLY A 42 7.77 16.34 -7.51
C GLY A 42 9.04 15.86 -8.21
N ALA A 43 9.63 14.75 -7.76
CA ALA A 43 10.82 14.17 -8.38
C ALA A 43 10.55 13.72 -9.83
N LEU A 44 9.41 13.06 -10.06
CA LEU A 44 8.99 12.61 -11.40
C LEU A 44 8.81 13.80 -12.35
N SER A 45 8.09 14.83 -11.89
CA SER A 45 7.81 16.04 -12.67
C SER A 45 9.08 16.84 -12.95
N PHE A 46 10.00 16.91 -12.00
CA PHE A 46 11.28 17.59 -12.18
C PHE A 46 12.15 16.91 -13.23
N GLY A 47 12.28 15.57 -13.16
CA GLY A 47 12.99 14.81 -14.19
C GLY A 47 12.35 15.00 -15.56
N TRP A 48 11.02 14.95 -15.62
CA TRP A 48 10.27 15.19 -16.84
C TRP A 48 10.50 16.59 -17.43
N LEU A 49 10.48 17.63 -16.59
CA LEU A 49 10.75 19.02 -17.00
C LEU A 49 12.16 19.18 -17.56
N ALA A 50 13.17 18.56 -16.94
CA ALA A 50 14.55 18.64 -17.40
C ALA A 50 14.72 18.00 -18.78
N THR A 51 14.20 16.79 -18.97
CA THR A 51 14.23 16.10 -20.27
C THR A 51 13.37 16.82 -21.31
N GLY A 52 12.22 17.34 -20.89
CA GLY A 52 11.32 18.09 -21.75
C GLY A 52 11.92 19.40 -22.27
N ALA A 53 12.59 20.16 -21.40
CA ALA A 53 13.34 21.36 -21.78
C ALA A 53 14.44 21.06 -22.80
N PHE A 54 15.14 19.93 -22.65
CA PHE A 54 16.13 19.47 -23.62
C PHE A 54 15.50 19.18 -25.00
N PHE A 55 14.39 18.42 -25.05
CA PHE A 55 13.69 18.14 -26.31
C PHE A 55 13.11 19.40 -26.97
N LEU A 56 12.54 20.32 -26.17
CA LEU A 56 12.04 21.61 -26.65
C LEU A 56 13.18 22.43 -27.29
N SER A 57 14.37 22.47 -26.67
CA SER A 57 15.53 23.16 -27.24
C SER A 57 16.01 22.59 -28.59
N ARG A 58 15.72 21.32 -28.85
CA ARG A 58 16.04 20.60 -30.10
C ARG A 58 14.93 20.71 -31.15
N GLY A 59 13.85 21.45 -30.87
CA GLY A 59 12.70 21.57 -31.76
C GLY A 59 11.77 20.35 -31.79
N ALA A 60 11.98 19.38 -30.88
CA ALA A 60 11.18 18.16 -30.79
C ALA A 60 9.88 18.40 -29.98
N TRP A 61 9.07 19.36 -30.44
CA TRP A 61 7.81 19.75 -29.82
C TRP A 61 6.78 18.60 -29.65
N PRO A 62 6.67 17.58 -30.54
CA PRO A 62 5.71 16.50 -30.35
C PRO A 62 6.14 15.54 -29.23
N VAL A 63 7.45 15.34 -29.09
CA VAL A 63 8.04 14.44 -28.09
C VAL A 63 7.75 14.95 -26.69
N PHE A 64 7.83 16.27 -26.49
CA PHE A 64 7.48 16.88 -25.21
C PHE A 64 6.04 16.60 -24.77
N GLY A 65 5.08 16.73 -25.69
CA GLY A 65 3.65 16.48 -25.40
C GLY A 65 3.36 15.02 -25.07
N PHE A 66 3.96 14.08 -25.81
CA PHE A 66 3.73 12.64 -25.60
C PHE A 66 4.47 12.12 -24.37
N PHE A 67 5.69 12.57 -24.12
CA PHE A 67 6.48 12.21 -22.95
C PHE A 67 5.82 12.69 -21.63
N GLY A 68 5.03 13.77 -21.68
CA GLY A 68 4.27 14.26 -20.52
C GLY A 68 3.05 13.44 -20.14
N LEU A 69 2.52 12.66 -21.07
CA LEU A 69 1.34 11.83 -20.83
C LEU A 69 1.61 10.76 -19.77
N ASP A 70 2.83 10.23 -19.72
CA ASP A 70 3.24 9.22 -18.74
C ASP A 70 3.21 9.77 -17.30
N VAL A 71 3.67 11.01 -17.10
CA VAL A 71 3.63 11.68 -15.80
C VAL A 71 2.19 11.93 -15.36
N ILE A 72 1.32 12.35 -16.28
CA ILE A 72 -0.10 12.56 -16.01
C ILE A 72 -0.78 11.24 -15.65
N ALA A 73 -0.49 10.16 -16.38
CA ALA A 73 -1.04 8.83 -16.11
C ALA A 73 -0.62 8.32 -14.72
N VAL A 74 0.66 8.48 -14.37
CA VAL A 74 1.18 8.14 -13.03
C VAL A 74 0.51 9.01 -11.96
N TYR A 75 0.39 10.32 -12.19
CA TYR A 75 -0.32 11.22 -11.27
C TYR A 75 -1.76 10.78 -11.02
N ILE A 76 -2.51 10.45 -12.06
CA ILE A 76 -3.90 9.98 -11.95
C ILE A 76 -3.96 8.65 -11.20
N ALA A 77 -3.11 7.68 -11.56
CA ALA A 77 -3.08 6.36 -10.92
C ALA A 77 -2.84 6.46 -9.42
N PHE A 78 -1.88 7.28 -9.01
CA PHE A 78 -1.63 7.52 -7.59
C PHE A 78 -2.72 8.37 -6.93
N ARG A 79 -3.30 9.37 -7.60
CA ARG A 79 -4.41 10.18 -7.05
C ARG A 79 -5.67 9.36 -6.78
N VAL A 80 -5.97 8.36 -7.61
CA VAL A 80 -7.13 7.47 -7.43
C VAL A 80 -6.88 6.46 -6.29
N ASN A 81 -5.63 6.05 -6.09
CA ASN A 81 -5.26 5.08 -5.06
C ASN A 81 -5.00 5.71 -3.67
N TYR A 82 -4.59 6.98 -3.65
CA TYR A 82 -4.26 7.74 -2.45
C TYR A 82 -5.23 8.91 -2.26
#